data_AF-A0A1G3LPL9-F1
#
_entry.id   AF-A0A1G3LPL9-F1
#
_cell.length_a   1.000
_cell.length_b   1.000
_cell.length_c   1.000
_cell.angle_alpha   90.00
_cell.angle_beta   90.00
_cell.angle_gamma   90.00
#
_symmetry.space_group_name_H-M   'P 1'
#
loop_
_entity.id
_entity.type
_entity.pdbx_description
1 polymer ?
#
loop_
_entity_poly.entity_id
_entity_poly.type
_entity_poly.pdbx_seq_one_letter_code
_entity_poly.pdbx_strand_id
1 'polypeptide(L)'
;MKLKSLLNPNFIKLNYEISSKEDAIHFLIDTIYKEYKFNCSKESIITALFQRETLGGTTFETGIAIPHARLDNFNDLVISICVPKKPIIDNGVEVKMVVLILTSKTASKTYLQTLSAFAQLSQNKELFDKITSAKEGSGLLISEISHFVDLISDIKIREELTVEDIMSKNLIFVKPDTTLKELINIFYKNNISYAPVIDENENFIAEITTSEILKIGIPNYAVMIGNLKFLSSFEPFEELLKNEDKILVKSVMRKPSLKLGVDSSIIEAALEITQNNRRHIPVVKDNKILGIVSYMDILKKVIRG
;
A
#
# COMPACT_ATOMS: atom_id res chain seq x y z
N MET A 1 18.61 -3.70 -13.01
CA MET A 1 19.49 -2.82 -12.19
C MET A 1 19.69 -3.43 -10.80
N LYS A 2 20.82 -3.18 -10.11
CA LYS A 2 21.05 -3.65 -8.72
C LYS A 2 20.68 -2.53 -7.73
N LEU A 3 20.12 -2.86 -6.56
CA LEU A 3 19.72 -1.84 -5.57
C LEU A 3 20.89 -0.95 -5.14
N LYS A 4 22.08 -1.52 -4.96
CA LYS A 4 23.29 -0.77 -4.58
C LYS A 4 23.62 0.41 -5.51
N SER A 5 23.23 0.38 -6.78
CA SER A 5 23.55 1.46 -7.72
C SER A 5 22.71 2.72 -7.48
N LEU A 6 21.67 2.64 -6.64
CA LEU A 6 20.84 3.77 -6.24
C LEU A 6 21.23 4.34 -4.86
N LEU A 7 22.20 3.72 -4.17
CA LEU A 7 22.53 4.07 -2.80
C LEU A 7 23.81 4.91 -2.75
N ASN A 8 23.77 5.97 -1.95
CA ASN A 8 24.96 6.71 -1.57
C ASN A 8 25.39 6.28 -0.16
N PRO A 9 26.60 5.71 0.03
CA PRO A 9 27.11 5.31 1.35
C PRO A 9 27.06 6.43 2.40
N ASN A 10 27.22 7.70 1.99
CA ASN A 10 27.15 8.83 2.92
C ASN A 10 25.75 9.06 3.51
N PHE A 11 24.72 8.54 2.84
CA PHE A 11 23.32 8.62 3.27
C PHE A 11 22.86 7.38 4.04
N ILE A 12 23.77 6.45 4.35
CA ILE A 12 23.50 5.28 5.18
C ILE A 12 24.03 5.54 6.59
N LYS A 13 23.16 5.38 7.59
CA LYS A 13 23.41 5.68 8.99
C LYS A 13 23.05 4.48 9.86
N LEU A 14 24.05 3.79 10.38
CA LEU A 14 23.89 2.57 11.17
C LEU A 14 24.17 2.86 12.64
N ASN A 15 23.44 2.19 13.53
CA ASN A 15 23.63 2.23 14.98
C ASN A 15 23.50 3.62 15.63
N TYR A 16 22.63 4.49 15.06
CA TYR A 16 22.34 5.81 15.63
C TYR A 16 21.23 5.78 16.68
N GLU A 17 21.29 6.68 17.66
CA GLU A 17 20.23 6.86 18.64
C GLU A 17 19.08 7.66 18.03
N ILE A 18 17.95 6.99 17.84
CA ILE A 18 16.74 7.55 17.25
C ILE A 18 15.56 7.14 18.15
N SER A 19 14.76 8.12 18.58
CA SER A 19 13.69 7.89 19.56
C SER A 19 12.33 7.61 18.92
N SER A 20 12.12 8.10 17.69
CA SER A 20 10.85 7.96 16.96
C SER A 20 11.05 7.91 15.44
N LYS A 21 10.01 7.53 14.70
CA LYS A 21 10.01 7.57 13.23
C LYS A 21 10.16 9.01 12.71
N GLU A 22 9.54 9.96 13.39
CA GLU A 22 9.67 11.39 13.10
C GLU A 22 11.11 11.87 13.29
N ASP A 23 11.77 11.49 14.38
CA ASP A 23 13.19 11.79 14.60
C ASP A 23 14.07 11.18 13.50
N ALA A 24 13.76 9.95 13.07
CA ALA A 24 14.47 9.29 11.97
C ALA A 24 14.34 10.08 10.66
N ILE A 25 13.12 10.56 10.34
CA ILE A 25 12.86 11.38 9.15
C ILE A 25 13.68 12.67 9.19
N HIS A 26 13.62 13.41 10.30
CA HIS A 26 14.41 14.63 10.45
C HIS A 26 15.92 14.35 10.34
N PHE A 27 16.42 13.34 11.04
CA PHE A 27 17.84 12.96 11.01
C PHE A 27 18.34 12.59 9.59
N LEU A 28 17.53 11.85 8.83
CA LEU A 28 17.88 11.45 7.47
C LEU A 28 17.81 12.63 6.50
N ILE A 29 16.84 13.54 6.63
CA ILE A 29 16.78 14.77 5.84
C ILE A 29 18.02 15.64 6.12
N ASP A 30 18.38 15.83 7.39
CA ASP A 30 19.57 16.58 7.80
C ASP A 30 20.84 15.99 7.21
N THR A 31 20.91 14.66 7.14
CA THR A 31 22.02 13.94 6.51
C THR A 31 22.10 14.24 5.02
N ILE A 32 20.99 14.11 4.29
CA ILE A 32 20.98 14.34 2.84
C ILE A 32 21.28 15.81 2.52
N TYR A 33 20.65 16.75 3.24
CA TYR A 33 20.71 18.19 2.95
C TYR A 33 22.10 18.79 3.16
N LYS A 34 23.00 18.11 3.89
CA LYS A 34 24.40 18.53 4.07
C LYS A 34 25.25 18.30 2.82
N GLU A 35 24.94 17.30 2.01
CA GLU A 35 25.78 16.89 0.88
C GLU A 35 25.07 17.03 -0.48
N TYR A 36 23.75 16.89 -0.50
CA TYR A 36 22.96 16.98 -1.72
C TYR A 36 22.46 18.42 -1.95
N LYS A 37 22.59 18.90 -3.18
CA LYS A 37 22.11 20.23 -3.58
C LYS A 37 20.64 20.19 -4.00
N PHE A 38 19.75 20.58 -3.09
CA PHE A 38 18.32 20.72 -3.40
C PHE A 38 17.99 22.09 -3.99
N ASN A 39 16.98 22.10 -4.87
CA ASN A 39 16.35 23.32 -5.40
C ASN A 39 15.09 23.72 -4.61
N CYS A 40 14.82 23.04 -3.50
CA CYS A 40 13.67 23.25 -2.61
C CYS A 40 14.16 23.35 -1.16
N SER A 41 13.41 24.04 -0.30
CA SER A 41 13.79 24.18 1.11
C SER A 41 13.60 22.87 1.88
N LYS A 42 14.39 22.71 2.94
CA LYS A 42 14.30 21.59 3.88
C LYS A 42 12.90 21.48 4.49
N GLU A 43 12.30 22.61 4.86
CA GLU A 43 10.97 22.68 5.45
C GLU A 43 9.89 22.20 4.47
N SER A 44 10.04 22.51 3.18
CA SER A 44 9.12 22.04 2.13
C SER A 44 9.19 20.52 1.97
N ILE A 45 10.39 19.93 2.03
CA ILE A 45 10.59 18.47 1.97
C ILE A 45 9.93 17.79 3.17
N ILE A 46 10.20 18.29 4.38
CA ILE A 46 9.61 17.80 5.63
C ILE A 46 8.09 17.84 5.55
N THR A 47 7.53 18.97 5.12
CA THR A 47 6.07 19.16 4.99
C THR A 47 5.47 18.13 4.03
N ALA A 48 6.09 17.92 2.87
CA ALA A 48 5.61 16.95 1.88
C ALA A 48 5.64 15.51 2.42
N LEU A 49 6.69 15.13 3.16
CA LEU A 49 6.80 13.82 3.80
C LEU A 49 5.73 13.59 4.86
N PHE A 50 5.51 14.53 5.77
CA PHE A 50 4.51 14.36 6.82
C PHE A 50 3.07 14.40 6.29
N GLN A 51 2.80 15.21 5.26
CA GLN A 51 1.54 15.12 4.52
C GLN A 51 1.35 13.71 3.94
N ARG A 52 2.40 13.09 3.40
CA ARG A 52 2.32 11.72 2.87
C ARG A 52 2.13 10.67 3.97
N GLU A 53 2.77 10.83 5.12
CA GLU A 53 2.59 9.93 6.28
C GLU A 53 1.14 9.93 6.77
N THR A 54 0.46 11.07 6.80
CA THR A 54 -0.94 11.15 7.27
C THR A 54 -1.94 10.44 6.35
N LEU A 55 -1.60 10.18 5.09
CA LEU A 55 -2.49 9.53 4.10
C LEU A 55 -2.56 7.99 4.22
N GLY A 56 -1.76 7.38 5.10
CA GLY A 56 -1.82 5.93 5.33
C GLY A 56 -0.60 5.29 5.99
N GLY A 57 0.33 6.08 6.54
CA GLY A 57 1.59 5.60 7.09
C GLY A 57 2.51 4.94 6.04
N THR A 58 3.75 4.69 6.41
CA THR A 58 4.72 3.96 5.57
C THR A 58 5.45 2.85 6.32
N THR A 59 4.90 2.42 7.44
CA THR A 59 5.44 1.34 8.26
C THR A 59 4.84 0.01 7.82
N PHE A 60 5.72 -0.95 7.56
CA PHE A 60 5.36 -2.31 7.17
C PHE A 60 5.52 -3.23 8.38
N GLU A 61 4.63 -4.20 8.53
CA GLU A 61 4.63 -5.17 9.65
C GLU A 61 5.94 -5.96 9.78
N THR A 62 6.72 -6.05 8.69
CA THR A 62 8.05 -6.67 8.69
C THR A 62 9.08 -5.91 9.53
N GLY A 63 8.78 -4.68 9.97
CA GLY A 63 9.68 -3.83 10.75
C GLY A 63 10.54 -2.87 9.92
N ILE A 64 10.14 -2.59 8.67
CA ILE A 64 10.72 -1.52 7.85
C ILE A 64 9.74 -0.36 7.77
N ALA A 65 10.23 0.88 7.83
CA ALA A 65 9.46 2.08 7.50
C ALA A 65 10.07 2.73 6.26
N ILE A 66 9.24 3.15 5.30
CA ILE A 66 9.71 3.75 4.03
C ILE A 66 9.05 5.12 3.80
N PRO A 67 9.36 6.14 4.63
CA PRO A 67 8.83 7.49 4.44
C PRO A 67 9.31 8.04 3.09
N HIS A 68 8.39 8.52 2.27
CA HIS A 68 8.71 8.96 0.92
C HIS A 68 7.92 10.18 0.49
N ALA A 69 8.50 10.98 -0.40
CA ALA A 69 7.82 12.13 -0.99
C ALA A 69 8.28 12.40 -2.43
N ARG A 70 7.32 12.80 -3.26
CA ARG A 70 7.59 13.40 -4.57
C ARG A 70 7.70 14.91 -4.45
N LEU A 71 8.84 15.46 -4.81
CA LEU A 71 9.16 16.87 -4.64
C LEU A 71 8.96 17.66 -5.94
N ASP A 72 8.55 18.92 -5.78
CA ASP A 72 8.55 19.91 -6.86
C ASP A 72 9.98 20.39 -7.18
N ASN A 73 10.24 20.70 -8.45
CA ASN A 73 11.55 21.19 -8.94
C ASN A 73 12.74 20.28 -8.61
N PHE A 74 12.47 18.99 -8.41
CA PHE A 74 13.45 17.95 -8.14
C PHE A 74 13.41 16.94 -9.28
N ASN A 75 14.57 16.55 -9.81
CA ASN A 75 14.68 15.69 -11.00
C ASN A 75 15.54 14.44 -10.75
N ASP A 76 15.73 14.06 -9.49
CA ASP A 76 16.57 12.93 -9.11
C ASP A 76 15.81 11.93 -8.23
N LEU A 77 16.47 10.87 -7.80
CA LEU A 77 16.04 9.92 -6.79
C LEU A 77 17.13 9.85 -5.71
N VAL A 78 16.79 10.25 -4.48
CA VAL A 78 17.71 10.20 -3.35
C VAL A 78 17.14 9.30 -2.26
N ILE A 79 17.99 8.39 -1.78
CA ILE A 79 17.65 7.40 -0.77
C ILE A 79 18.59 7.60 0.42
N SER A 80 18.03 7.62 1.62
CA SER A 80 18.81 7.63 2.87
C SER A 80 18.26 6.57 3.82
N ILE A 81 19.16 5.85 4.48
CA ILE A 81 18.81 4.67 5.29
C ILE A 81 19.28 4.90 6.72
N CYS A 82 18.42 4.62 7.68
CA CYS A 82 18.77 4.49 9.09
C CYS A 82 18.50 3.08 9.59
N VAL A 83 19.49 2.47 10.25
CA VAL A 83 19.29 1.34 11.15
C VAL A 83 19.54 1.85 12.57
N PRO A 84 18.49 2.08 13.38
CA PRO A 84 18.66 2.65 14.72
C PRO A 84 19.32 1.64 15.66
N LYS A 85 20.02 2.13 16.69
CA LYS A 85 20.69 1.34 17.72
C LYS A 85 19.74 0.40 18.46
N LYS A 86 18.51 0.87 18.68
CA LYS A 86 17.37 0.10 19.19
C LYS A 86 16.20 0.29 18.24
N PRO A 87 15.39 -0.75 17.99
CA PRO A 87 14.20 -0.60 17.18
C PRO A 87 13.23 0.43 17.75
N ILE A 88 12.55 1.14 16.86
CA ILE A 88 11.58 2.21 17.19
C ILE A 88 10.19 1.60 17.19
N ILE A 89 9.31 2.02 18.11
CA ILE A 89 7.91 1.58 18.07
C ILE A 89 7.09 2.60 17.27
N ASP A 90 6.46 2.15 16.18
CA ASP A 90 5.52 2.95 15.37
C ASP A 90 4.22 2.17 15.20
N ASN A 91 3.11 2.70 15.76
CA ASN A 91 1.79 2.07 15.71
C ASN A 91 1.76 0.58 16.12
N GLY A 92 2.55 0.21 17.13
CA GLY A 92 2.65 -1.17 17.63
C GLY A 92 3.60 -2.07 16.84
N VAL A 93 4.23 -1.58 15.76
CA VAL A 93 5.24 -2.30 14.99
C VAL A 93 6.64 -1.90 15.45
N GLU A 94 7.51 -2.89 15.62
CA GLU A 94 8.92 -2.70 15.93
C GLU A 94 9.72 -2.42 14.65
N VAL A 95 10.05 -1.15 14.42
CA VAL A 95 10.78 -0.65 13.25
C VAL A 95 12.28 -0.78 13.47
N LYS A 96 12.90 -1.70 12.73
CA LYS A 96 14.33 -1.99 12.74
C LYS A 96 15.12 -1.24 11.66
N MET A 97 14.44 -0.69 10.65
CA MET A 97 15.06 0.07 9.57
C MET A 97 14.11 1.13 9.03
N VAL A 98 14.64 2.33 8.76
CA VAL A 98 13.94 3.43 8.09
C VAL A 98 14.65 3.72 6.77
N VAL A 99 13.91 3.73 5.66
CA VAL A 99 14.40 4.04 4.32
C VAL A 99 13.66 5.26 3.78
N LEU A 100 14.29 6.42 3.84
CA LEU A 100 13.72 7.66 3.33
C LEU A 100 13.97 7.77 1.82
N ILE A 101 12.92 8.01 1.03
CA ILE A 101 13.01 8.14 -0.43
C ILE A 101 12.44 9.49 -0.89
N LEU A 102 13.28 10.30 -1.54
CA LEU A 102 12.89 11.55 -2.18
C LEU A 102 13.01 11.38 -3.70
N THR A 103 11.98 11.76 -4.44
CA THR A 103 12.00 11.60 -5.90
C THR A 103 11.23 12.71 -6.61
N SER A 104 11.38 12.82 -7.93
CA SER A 104 10.64 13.79 -8.74
C SER A 104 9.18 13.39 -8.89
N LYS A 105 8.31 14.36 -9.24
CA LYS A 105 6.90 14.06 -9.58
C LYS A 105 6.74 13.16 -10.81
N THR A 106 7.75 13.10 -11.69
CA THR A 106 7.69 12.40 -12.99
C THR A 106 8.39 11.04 -12.99
N ALA A 107 9.28 10.74 -12.04
CA ALA A 107 10.06 9.51 -11.99
C ALA A 107 9.31 8.34 -11.30
N SER A 108 8.07 8.07 -11.68
CA SER A 108 7.22 7.09 -10.98
C SER A 108 7.73 5.64 -11.07
N LYS A 109 8.39 5.26 -12.17
CA LYS A 109 8.87 3.88 -12.40
C LYS A 109 9.99 3.50 -11.44
N THR A 110 11.12 4.23 -11.47
CA THR A 110 12.30 3.92 -10.64
C THR A 110 11.97 4.00 -9.15
N TYR A 111 11.12 4.96 -8.75
CA TYR A 111 10.61 5.07 -7.39
C TYR A 111 9.86 3.80 -6.93
N LEU A 112 8.84 3.36 -7.68
CA LEU A 112 8.05 2.18 -7.32
C LEU A 112 8.90 0.91 -7.32
N GLN A 113 9.82 0.81 -8.28
CA GLN A 113 10.78 -0.29 -8.36
C GLN A 113 11.69 -0.35 -7.13
N THR A 114 12.13 0.81 -6.63
CA THR A 114 12.95 0.93 -5.42
C THR A 114 12.15 0.57 -4.17
N LEU A 115 10.93 1.10 -4.05
CA LEU A 115 10.02 0.79 -2.95
C LEU A 115 9.74 -0.72 -2.87
N SER A 116 9.43 -1.33 -4.02
CA SER A 116 9.21 -2.77 -4.15
C SER A 116 10.44 -3.57 -3.69
N ALA A 117 11.64 -3.19 -4.13
CA ALA A 117 12.86 -3.88 -3.74
C ALA A 117 13.09 -3.86 -2.21
N PHE A 118 12.85 -2.72 -1.55
CA PHE A 118 12.96 -2.63 -0.08
C PHE A 118 11.85 -3.39 0.65
N ALA A 119 10.62 -3.36 0.15
CA ALA A 119 9.51 -4.12 0.72
C ALA A 119 9.70 -5.64 0.56
N GLN A 120 10.32 -6.09 -0.53
CA GLN A 120 10.69 -7.50 -0.72
C GLN A 120 11.88 -7.89 0.15
N LEU A 121 12.88 -7.01 0.27
CA LEU A 121 13.99 -7.20 1.18
C LEU A 121 13.52 -7.46 2.61
N SER A 122 12.58 -6.66 3.11
CA SER A 122 12.07 -6.82 4.48
C SER A 122 11.24 -8.08 4.70
N GLN A 123 10.70 -8.69 3.64
CA GLN A 123 9.99 -9.97 3.72
C GLN A 123 10.94 -11.17 3.83
N ASN A 124 12.19 -11.05 3.37
CA ASN A 124 13.21 -12.06 3.61
C ASN A 124 13.76 -11.90 5.04
N LYS A 125 13.12 -12.58 6.00
CA LYS A 125 13.43 -12.45 7.43
C LYS A 125 14.91 -12.68 7.75
N GLU A 126 15.53 -13.72 7.18
CA GLU A 126 16.94 -14.05 7.41
C GLU A 126 17.86 -12.90 6.96
N LEU A 127 17.68 -12.42 5.74
CA LEU A 127 18.48 -11.32 5.20
C LEU A 127 18.20 -10.01 5.93
N PHE A 128 16.94 -9.70 6.21
CA PHE A 128 16.54 -8.47 6.90
C PHE A 128 17.05 -8.42 8.34
N ASP A 129 16.95 -9.53 9.09
CA ASP A 129 17.53 -9.63 10.43
C ASP A 129 19.05 -9.51 10.37
N LYS A 130 19.73 -10.11 9.39
CA LYS A 130 21.18 -9.96 9.20
C LYS A 130 21.60 -8.51 8.95
N ILE A 131 20.86 -7.79 8.10
CA ILE A 131 21.13 -6.39 7.76
C ILE A 131 20.87 -5.46 8.96
N THR A 132 19.78 -5.69 9.69
CA THR A 132 19.39 -4.85 10.83
C THR A 132 20.14 -5.17 12.12
N SER A 133 20.70 -6.39 12.22
CA SER A 133 21.56 -6.80 13.32
C SER A 133 23.05 -6.57 13.05
N ALA A 134 23.41 -5.97 11.91
CA ALA A 134 24.78 -5.56 11.63
C ALA A 134 25.24 -4.55 12.69
N LYS A 135 25.87 -5.06 13.74
CA LYS A 135 26.45 -4.31 14.86
C LYS A 135 27.90 -4.74 15.03
N GLU A 136 28.81 -3.78 14.90
CA GLU A 136 30.18 -3.74 15.43
C GLU A 136 30.94 -5.07 15.49
N GLY A 137 31.75 -5.30 14.45
CA GLY A 137 33.09 -5.85 14.64
C GLY A 137 34.07 -4.70 14.82
N SER A 138 34.37 -4.32 16.07
CA SER A 138 35.53 -3.53 16.50
C SER A 138 36.05 -2.43 15.52
N GLY A 139 35.41 -1.26 15.51
CA GLY A 139 36.17 0.01 15.51
C GLY A 139 36.27 0.86 14.24
N LEU A 140 35.59 0.56 13.13
CA LEU A 140 35.60 1.46 11.96
C LEU A 140 34.22 1.53 11.26
N LEU A 141 33.51 2.66 11.37
CA LEU A 141 32.21 2.92 10.72
C LEU A 141 32.21 2.65 9.20
N ILE A 142 33.36 2.84 8.52
CA ILE A 142 33.49 2.62 7.07
C ILE A 142 33.39 1.13 6.70
N SER A 143 33.88 0.21 7.55
CA SER A 143 33.78 -1.23 7.29
C SER A 143 32.35 -1.74 7.45
N GLU A 144 31.57 -1.14 8.35
CA GLU A 144 30.18 -1.49 8.61
C GLU A 144 29.25 -1.07 7.46
N ILE A 145 29.40 0.16 6.97
CA ILE A 145 28.61 0.64 5.81
C ILE A 145 28.95 -0.18 4.56
N SER A 146 30.24 -0.49 4.34
CA SER A 146 30.65 -1.33 3.21
C SER A 146 30.03 -2.72 3.31
N HIS A 147 30.09 -3.36 4.49
CA HIS A 147 29.45 -4.64 4.73
C HIS A 147 27.93 -4.60 4.51
N PHE A 148 27.25 -3.55 5.00
CA PHE A 148 25.83 -3.33 4.76
C PHE A 148 25.50 -3.25 3.26
N VAL A 149 26.27 -2.46 2.51
CA VAL A 149 26.11 -2.31 1.06
C VAL A 149 26.36 -3.63 0.33
N ASP A 150 27.32 -4.43 0.80
CA ASP A 150 27.61 -5.76 0.26
C ASP A 150 26.45 -6.73 0.48
N LEU A 151 25.82 -6.72 1.67
CA LEU A 151 24.66 -7.56 1.98
C LEU A 151 23.45 -7.30 1.07
N ILE A 152 23.27 -6.06 0.62
CA ILE A 152 22.18 -5.67 -0.30
C ILE A 152 22.62 -5.62 -1.76
N SER A 153 23.87 -5.96 -2.05
CA SER A 153 24.48 -5.78 -3.37
C SER A 153 23.87 -6.66 -4.47
N ASP A 154 23.29 -7.80 -4.08
CA ASP A 154 22.67 -8.76 -5.01
C ASP A 154 21.15 -8.61 -5.12
N ILE A 155 20.57 -7.67 -4.37
CA ILE A 155 19.15 -7.34 -4.52
C ILE A 155 18.93 -6.72 -5.90
N LYS A 156 18.19 -7.44 -6.74
CA LYS A 156 17.81 -7.00 -8.08
C LYS A 156 16.58 -6.13 -7.98
N ILE A 157 16.62 -5.00 -8.67
CA ILE A 157 15.44 -4.19 -8.92
C ILE A 157 14.76 -4.76 -10.17
N ARG A 158 13.50 -5.18 -10.01
CA ARG A 158 12.66 -5.69 -11.11
C ARG A 158 12.50 -4.61 -12.19
N GLU A 159 12.66 -4.97 -13.46
CA GLU A 159 12.52 -4.02 -14.58
C GLU A 159 11.06 -3.67 -14.88
N GLU A 160 10.15 -4.58 -14.56
CA GLU A 160 8.72 -4.44 -14.75
C GLU A 160 8.02 -4.39 -13.40
N LEU A 161 7.03 -3.50 -13.30
CA LEU A 161 6.16 -3.38 -12.15
C LEU A 161 4.88 -4.17 -12.42
N THR A 162 4.41 -4.82 -11.38
CA THR A 162 3.27 -5.73 -11.42
C THR A 162 2.18 -5.28 -10.47
N VAL A 163 1.03 -5.92 -10.58
CA VAL A 163 -0.12 -5.69 -9.69
C VAL A 163 0.25 -5.97 -8.22
N GLU A 164 1.15 -6.93 -7.96
CA GLU A 164 1.71 -7.20 -6.61
C GLU A 164 2.32 -5.96 -5.94
N ASP A 165 2.96 -5.09 -6.72
CA ASP A 165 3.68 -3.91 -6.22
C ASP A 165 2.74 -2.81 -5.73
N ILE A 166 1.49 -2.80 -6.20
CA ILE A 166 0.52 -1.74 -5.91
C ILE A 166 -0.73 -2.23 -5.19
N MET A 167 -0.95 -3.55 -5.09
CA MET A 167 -2.13 -4.09 -4.43
C MET A 167 -2.16 -3.79 -2.93
N SER A 168 -3.37 -3.69 -2.39
CA SER A 168 -3.62 -3.63 -0.96
C SER A 168 -3.75 -5.05 -0.41
N LYS A 169 -2.99 -5.35 0.65
CA LYS A 169 -2.92 -6.68 1.29
C LYS A 169 -3.75 -6.79 2.58
N ASN A 170 -4.16 -5.66 3.15
CA ASN A 170 -5.05 -5.63 4.32
C ASN A 170 -6.48 -5.88 3.86
N LEU A 171 -6.84 -7.16 3.78
CA LEU A 171 -8.11 -7.61 3.25
C LEU A 171 -9.13 -7.80 4.38
N ILE A 172 -10.34 -7.31 4.16
CA ILE A 172 -11.48 -7.59 5.02
C ILE A 172 -12.39 -8.56 4.27
N PHE A 173 -12.51 -9.76 4.80
CA PHE A 173 -13.30 -10.84 4.21
C PHE A 173 -14.70 -10.88 4.80
N VAL A 174 -15.64 -11.40 4.01
CA VAL A 174 -16.98 -11.78 4.49
C VAL A 174 -17.29 -13.23 4.11
N LYS A 175 -18.25 -13.82 4.80
CA LYS A 175 -18.71 -15.18 4.58
C LYS A 175 -20.07 -15.17 3.84
N PRO A 176 -20.47 -16.27 3.18
CA PRO A 176 -21.75 -16.35 2.47
C PRO A 176 -22.98 -16.14 3.38
N ASP A 177 -22.85 -16.49 4.64
CA ASP A 177 -23.86 -16.39 5.69
C ASP A 177 -23.78 -15.09 6.51
N THR A 178 -22.81 -14.21 6.24
CA THR A 178 -22.79 -12.84 6.77
C THR A 178 -24.11 -12.15 6.40
N THR A 179 -24.74 -11.48 7.36
CA THR A 179 -25.99 -10.74 7.10
C THR A 179 -25.70 -9.43 6.37
N LEU A 180 -26.69 -8.88 5.68
CA LEU A 180 -26.55 -7.61 4.99
C LEU A 180 -26.23 -6.46 5.97
N LYS A 181 -26.82 -6.49 7.17
CA LYS A 181 -26.52 -5.54 8.25
C LYS A 181 -25.05 -5.58 8.67
N GLU A 182 -24.52 -6.78 8.92
CA GLU A 182 -23.11 -6.96 9.25
C GLU A 182 -22.22 -6.44 8.12
N LEU A 183 -22.54 -6.77 6.87
CA LEU A 183 -21.82 -6.26 5.70
C LEU A 183 -21.82 -4.73 5.63
N ILE A 184 -22.98 -4.08 5.82
CA ILE A 184 -23.11 -2.61 5.81
C ILE A 184 -22.26 -2.01 6.93
N ASN A 185 -22.30 -2.58 8.14
CA ASN A 185 -21.48 -2.14 9.27
C ASN A 185 -19.99 -2.31 9.00
N ILE A 186 -19.57 -3.42 8.38
CA ILE A 186 -18.20 -3.67 7.97
C ILE A 186 -17.76 -2.60 6.96
N PHE A 187 -18.57 -2.31 5.94
CA PHE A 187 -18.26 -1.33 4.92
C PHE A 187 -18.15 0.09 5.50
N TYR A 188 -19.10 0.47 6.35
CA TYR A 188 -19.13 1.78 7.00
C TYR A 188 -17.95 1.96 7.95
N LYS A 189 -17.76 1.03 8.90
CA LYS A 189 -16.72 1.13 9.94
C LYS A 189 -15.32 1.16 9.34
N ASN A 190 -15.07 0.39 8.28
CA ASN A 190 -13.76 0.30 7.65
C ASN A 190 -13.58 1.24 6.46
N ASN A 191 -14.61 2.05 6.12
CA ASN A 191 -14.62 2.94 4.97
C ASN A 191 -14.23 2.22 3.65
N ILE A 192 -14.77 1.02 3.44
CA ILE A 192 -14.54 0.20 2.25
C ILE A 192 -15.83 0.06 1.42
N SER A 193 -15.68 -0.28 0.14
CA SER A 193 -16.81 -0.45 -0.79
C SER A 193 -16.78 -1.77 -1.57
N TYR A 194 -15.89 -2.67 -1.18
CA TYR A 194 -15.66 -3.98 -1.78
C TYR A 194 -15.18 -4.94 -0.69
N ALA A 195 -15.70 -6.17 -0.69
CA ALA A 195 -15.13 -7.26 0.08
C ALA A 195 -15.11 -8.57 -0.74
N PRO A 196 -14.03 -9.36 -0.64
CA PRO A 196 -14.03 -10.74 -1.09
C PRO A 196 -14.90 -11.62 -0.18
N VAL A 197 -15.65 -12.53 -0.78
CA VAL A 197 -16.40 -13.57 -0.09
C VAL A 197 -15.61 -14.87 -0.15
N ILE A 198 -15.36 -15.46 1.02
CA ILE A 198 -14.59 -16.70 1.16
C ILE A 198 -15.43 -17.82 1.77
N ASP A 199 -15.16 -19.07 1.40
CA ASP A 199 -15.77 -20.23 2.05
C ASP A 199 -15.09 -20.59 3.39
N GLU A 200 -15.50 -21.69 4.01
CA GLU A 200 -14.91 -22.19 5.28
C GLU A 200 -13.45 -22.63 5.16
N ASN A 201 -13.01 -23.00 3.97
CA ASN A 201 -11.62 -23.34 3.67
C ASN A 201 -10.81 -22.12 3.21
N GLU A 202 -11.35 -20.91 3.40
CA GLU A 202 -10.81 -19.63 2.95
C GLU A 202 -10.56 -19.55 1.44
N ASN A 203 -11.31 -20.28 0.62
CA ASN A 203 -11.25 -20.14 -0.83
C ASN A 203 -12.04 -18.92 -1.28
N PHE A 204 -11.52 -18.16 -2.24
CA PHE A 204 -12.22 -17.01 -2.80
C PHE A 204 -13.28 -17.45 -3.81
N ILE A 205 -14.56 -17.36 -3.41
CA ILE A 205 -15.69 -17.90 -4.16
C ILE A 205 -16.53 -16.84 -4.88
N ALA A 206 -16.62 -15.63 -4.32
CA ALA A 206 -17.48 -14.56 -4.80
C ALA A 206 -16.95 -13.19 -4.34
N GLU A 207 -17.52 -12.11 -4.85
CA GLU A 207 -17.24 -10.74 -4.41
C GLU A 207 -18.55 -10.01 -4.13
N ILE A 208 -18.47 -8.97 -3.30
CA ILE A 208 -19.59 -8.08 -3.02
C ILE A 208 -19.14 -6.62 -2.95
N THR A 209 -19.92 -5.71 -3.53
CA THR A 209 -19.64 -4.28 -3.53
C THR A 209 -20.84 -3.47 -3.06
N THR A 210 -20.64 -2.18 -2.80
CA THR A 210 -21.75 -1.26 -2.48
C THR A 210 -22.81 -1.22 -3.58
N SER A 211 -22.46 -1.54 -4.83
CA SER A 211 -23.43 -1.62 -5.93
C SER A 211 -24.46 -2.73 -5.70
N GLU A 212 -24.06 -3.89 -5.18
CA GLU A 212 -24.98 -4.99 -4.86
C GLU A 212 -25.94 -4.56 -3.75
N ILE A 213 -25.42 -3.90 -2.71
CA ILE A 213 -26.23 -3.40 -1.59
C ILE A 213 -27.28 -2.38 -2.08
N LEU A 214 -26.85 -1.39 -2.86
CA LEU A 214 -27.73 -0.34 -3.38
C LEU A 214 -28.81 -0.88 -4.32
N LYS A 215 -28.50 -1.90 -5.13
CA LYS A 215 -29.47 -2.53 -6.04
C LYS A 215 -30.65 -3.15 -5.29
N ILE A 216 -30.46 -3.63 -4.06
CA ILE A 216 -31.56 -4.21 -3.26
C ILE A 216 -32.59 -3.13 -2.90
N GLY A 217 -32.10 -1.92 -2.56
CA GLY A 217 -32.95 -0.78 -2.25
C GLY A 217 -33.53 -0.07 -3.48
N ILE A 218 -33.23 -0.51 -4.70
CA ILE A 218 -33.79 0.10 -5.92
C ILE A 218 -34.89 -0.82 -6.47
N PRO A 219 -36.16 -0.38 -6.50
CA PRO A 219 -37.23 -1.17 -7.07
C PRO A 219 -37.00 -1.44 -8.56
N ASN A 220 -37.31 -2.66 -9.04
CA ASN A 220 -37.11 -3.05 -10.44
C ASN A 220 -37.76 -2.08 -11.45
N TYR A 221 -38.93 -1.52 -11.11
CA TYR A 221 -39.61 -0.55 -11.96
C TYR A 221 -38.84 0.77 -12.11
N ALA A 222 -38.03 1.16 -11.13
CA ALA A 222 -37.23 2.39 -11.17
C ALA A 222 -36.15 2.30 -12.26
N VAL A 223 -35.62 1.11 -12.54
CA VAL A 223 -34.66 0.89 -13.62
C VAL A 223 -35.30 1.03 -15.01
N MET A 224 -36.60 0.74 -15.12
CA MET A 224 -37.36 0.78 -16.38
C MET A 224 -37.89 2.18 -16.72
N ILE A 225 -38.11 3.03 -15.73
CA ILE A 225 -38.73 4.34 -15.90
C ILE A 225 -37.66 5.44 -15.82
N GLY A 226 -37.45 6.16 -16.92
CA GLY A 226 -36.38 7.16 -17.02
C GLY A 226 -36.55 8.44 -16.18
N ASN A 227 -37.76 8.75 -15.67
CA ASN A 227 -38.00 9.95 -14.87
C ASN A 227 -38.34 9.59 -13.42
N LEU A 228 -37.38 9.69 -12.51
CA LEU A 228 -37.53 9.31 -11.10
C LEU A 228 -38.10 10.41 -10.20
N LYS A 229 -38.58 11.54 -10.75
CA LYS A 229 -39.12 12.65 -9.94
C LYS A 229 -40.35 12.29 -9.09
N PHE A 230 -41.00 11.15 -9.37
CA PHE A 230 -42.11 10.62 -8.57
C PHE A 230 -41.65 9.75 -7.39
N LEU A 231 -40.40 9.29 -7.38
CA LEU A 231 -39.78 8.58 -6.25
C LEU A 231 -39.36 9.63 -5.22
N SER A 232 -40.35 10.25 -4.59
CA SER A 232 -40.17 11.28 -3.56
C SER A 232 -39.95 10.68 -2.17
N SER A 233 -40.05 9.35 -2.02
CA SER A 233 -40.01 8.64 -0.75
C SER A 233 -38.74 7.80 -0.56
N PHE A 234 -38.16 7.89 0.63
CA PHE A 234 -37.04 7.07 1.12
C PHE A 234 -37.41 5.59 1.33
N GLU A 235 -38.68 5.23 1.07
CA GLU A 235 -39.30 3.93 1.38
C GLU A 235 -38.50 2.70 0.91
N PRO A 236 -37.92 2.65 -0.31
CA PRO A 236 -37.18 1.47 -0.74
C PRO A 236 -35.96 1.15 0.12
N PHE A 237 -35.30 2.17 0.67
CA PHE A 237 -34.20 2.00 1.62
C PHE A 237 -34.71 1.72 3.03
N GLU A 238 -35.89 2.19 3.43
CA GLU A 238 -36.49 1.81 4.70
C GLU A 238 -36.86 0.32 4.76
N GLU A 239 -37.39 -0.23 3.67
CA GLU A 239 -37.69 -1.67 3.60
C GLU A 239 -36.42 -2.52 3.65
N LEU A 240 -35.34 -2.05 3.00
CA LEU A 240 -34.01 -2.64 3.12
C LEU A 240 -33.54 -2.67 4.58
N LEU A 241 -33.61 -1.54 5.28
CA LEU A 241 -33.20 -1.41 6.69
C LEU A 241 -34.06 -2.25 7.64
N LYS A 242 -35.34 -2.50 7.32
CA LYS A 242 -36.21 -3.37 8.12
C LYS A 242 -35.87 -4.86 7.97
N ASN A 243 -35.23 -5.24 6.86
CA ASN A 243 -35.01 -6.64 6.50
C ASN A 243 -33.52 -7.03 6.38
N GLU A 244 -32.59 -6.09 6.60
CA GLU A 244 -31.15 -6.32 6.46
C GLU A 244 -30.60 -7.46 7.34
N ASP A 245 -31.23 -7.74 8.48
CA ASP A 245 -30.88 -8.86 9.36
C ASP A 245 -31.23 -10.24 8.75
N LYS A 246 -32.14 -10.29 7.76
CA LYS A 246 -32.63 -11.53 7.14
C LYS A 246 -31.98 -11.82 5.78
N ILE A 247 -31.39 -10.80 5.15
CA ILE A 247 -30.74 -10.92 3.85
C ILE A 247 -29.31 -11.38 4.08
N LEU A 248 -28.92 -12.47 3.41
CA LEU A 248 -27.58 -13.04 3.52
C LEU A 248 -26.72 -12.66 2.32
N VAL A 249 -25.42 -12.46 2.52
CA VAL A 249 -24.44 -12.16 1.45
C VAL A 249 -24.57 -13.12 0.27
N LYS A 250 -24.76 -14.42 0.51
CA LYS A 250 -24.91 -15.43 -0.56
C LYS A 250 -26.06 -15.18 -1.53
N SER A 251 -27.07 -14.43 -1.12
CA SER A 251 -28.23 -14.10 -1.97
C SER A 251 -27.98 -12.93 -2.91
N VAL A 252 -26.93 -12.13 -2.66
CA VAL A 252 -26.66 -10.86 -3.36
C VAL A 252 -25.22 -10.76 -3.89
N MET A 253 -24.30 -11.60 -3.40
CA MET A 253 -22.93 -11.69 -3.90
C MET A 253 -22.92 -12.10 -5.37
N ARG A 254 -21.86 -11.72 -6.08
CA ARG A 254 -21.66 -12.11 -7.49
C ARG A 254 -20.37 -12.88 -7.65
N LYS A 255 -20.33 -13.74 -8.68
CA LYS A 255 -19.06 -14.33 -9.10
C LYS A 255 -18.13 -13.22 -9.63
N PRO A 256 -16.85 -13.20 -9.26
CA PRO A 256 -15.88 -12.26 -9.81
C PRO A 256 -15.75 -12.52 -11.31
N SER A 257 -16.18 -11.55 -12.10
CA SER A 257 -16.12 -11.63 -13.57
C SER A 257 -14.73 -11.30 -14.13
N LEU A 258 -13.79 -10.90 -13.28
CA LEU A 258 -12.38 -10.70 -13.61
C LEU A 258 -11.53 -10.96 -12.35
N LYS A 259 -10.35 -11.54 -12.53
CA LYS A 259 -9.32 -11.70 -11.51
C LYS A 259 -7.96 -11.43 -12.16
N LEU A 260 -7.00 -10.88 -11.41
CA LEU A 260 -5.63 -10.72 -11.88
C LEU A 260 -4.68 -11.62 -11.10
N GLY A 261 -3.56 -11.98 -11.73
CA GLY A 261 -2.43 -12.62 -11.06
C GLY A 261 -1.57 -11.57 -10.35
N VAL A 262 -0.68 -12.02 -9.46
CA VAL A 262 0.31 -11.14 -8.80
C VAL A 262 1.30 -10.55 -9.82
N ASP A 263 1.56 -11.28 -10.88
CA ASP A 263 2.45 -10.97 -11.99
C ASP A 263 1.79 -10.20 -13.13
N SER A 264 0.46 -10.03 -13.11
CA SER A 264 -0.25 -9.18 -14.06
C SER A 264 0.33 -7.77 -14.09
N SER A 265 0.17 -7.08 -15.23
CA SER A 265 0.72 -5.73 -15.39
C SER A 265 -0.19 -4.66 -14.79
N ILE A 266 0.39 -3.55 -14.33
CA ILE A 266 -0.40 -2.40 -13.84
C ILE A 266 -1.28 -1.80 -14.96
N ILE A 267 -0.80 -1.85 -16.21
CA ILE A 267 -1.54 -1.34 -17.38
C ILE A 267 -2.76 -2.21 -17.67
N GLU A 268 -2.65 -3.53 -17.56
CA GLU A 268 -3.78 -4.45 -17.65
C GLU A 268 -4.83 -4.13 -16.58
N ALA A 269 -4.43 -3.93 -15.32
CA ALA A 269 -5.35 -3.52 -14.27
C ALA A 269 -6.06 -2.18 -14.58
N ALA A 270 -5.33 -1.19 -15.12
CA ALA A 270 -5.90 0.09 -15.51
C ALA A 270 -6.90 -0.05 -16.68
N LEU A 271 -6.57 -0.87 -17.67
CA LEU A 271 -7.46 -1.16 -18.81
C LEU A 271 -8.76 -1.80 -18.33
N GLU A 272 -8.65 -2.79 -17.46
CA GLU A 272 -9.80 -3.51 -16.91
C GLU A 272 -10.72 -2.63 -16.06
N ILE A 273 -10.15 -1.75 -15.24
CA ILE A 273 -10.90 -0.75 -14.46
C ILE A 273 -11.68 0.19 -15.38
N THR A 274 -11.05 0.68 -16.45
CA THR A 274 -11.63 1.69 -17.34
C THR A 274 -12.64 1.11 -18.32
N GLN A 275 -12.40 -0.08 -18.88
CA GLN A 275 -13.31 -0.70 -19.85
C GLN A 275 -14.54 -1.34 -19.18
N ASN A 276 -14.37 -1.91 -17.98
CA ASN A 276 -15.44 -2.64 -17.31
C ASN A 276 -16.13 -1.84 -16.19
N ASN A 277 -15.87 -0.52 -16.09
CA ASN A 277 -16.39 0.37 -15.05
C ASN A 277 -16.24 -0.21 -13.63
N ARG A 278 -15.11 -0.88 -13.38
CA ARG A 278 -14.82 -1.47 -12.06
C ARG A 278 -14.03 -0.51 -11.20
N ARG A 279 -14.27 -0.58 -9.89
CA ARG A 279 -13.48 0.16 -8.91
C ARG A 279 -12.40 -0.68 -8.24
N HIS A 280 -12.56 -2.00 -8.24
CA HIS A 280 -11.70 -2.96 -7.56
C HIS A 280 -11.54 -4.19 -8.44
N ILE A 281 -10.35 -4.80 -8.38
CA ILE A 281 -10.05 -6.08 -9.01
C ILE A 281 -9.37 -6.98 -7.96
N PRO A 282 -9.90 -8.19 -7.71
CA PRO A 282 -9.23 -9.17 -6.85
C PRO A 282 -7.97 -9.71 -7.51
N VAL A 283 -6.90 -9.81 -6.73
CA VAL A 283 -5.64 -10.42 -7.11
C VAL A 283 -5.56 -11.79 -6.46
N VAL A 284 -5.40 -12.84 -7.27
CA VAL A 284 -5.55 -14.23 -6.82
C VAL A 284 -4.35 -15.09 -7.19
N LYS A 285 -4.13 -16.13 -6.40
CA LYS A 285 -3.21 -17.23 -6.68
C LYS A 285 -3.79 -18.51 -6.09
N ASP A 286 -3.85 -19.59 -6.86
CA ASP A 286 -4.31 -20.91 -6.40
C ASP A 286 -5.67 -20.87 -5.66
N ASN A 287 -6.65 -20.13 -6.22
CA ASN A 287 -7.99 -19.87 -5.64
C ASN A 287 -8.02 -19.08 -4.32
N LYS A 288 -6.87 -18.62 -3.82
CA LYS A 288 -6.76 -17.69 -2.70
C LYS A 288 -6.68 -16.27 -3.24
N ILE A 289 -7.33 -15.34 -2.56
CA ILE A 289 -7.14 -13.92 -2.82
C ILE A 289 -5.95 -13.42 -1.98
N LEU A 290 -4.99 -12.78 -2.64
CA LEU A 290 -3.76 -12.27 -2.03
C LEU A 290 -3.77 -10.74 -1.89
N GLY A 291 -4.62 -10.06 -2.63
CA GLY A 291 -4.76 -8.61 -2.57
C GLY A 291 -5.91 -8.09 -3.40
N ILE A 292 -6.11 -6.78 -3.35
CA ILE A 292 -7.05 -6.05 -4.19
C ILE A 292 -6.31 -4.88 -4.82
N VAL A 293 -6.52 -4.63 -6.11
CA VAL A 293 -6.15 -3.35 -6.74
C VAL A 293 -7.40 -2.54 -6.99
N SER A 294 -7.46 -1.34 -6.42
CA SER A 294 -8.49 -0.36 -6.70
C SER A 294 -8.01 0.70 -7.69
N TYR A 295 -8.95 1.40 -8.32
CA TYR A 295 -8.63 2.60 -9.09
C TYR A 295 -7.90 3.65 -8.24
N MET A 296 -8.21 3.72 -6.94
CA MET A 296 -7.50 4.59 -6.00
C MET A 296 -6.07 4.14 -5.73
N ASP A 297 -5.76 2.84 -5.76
CA ASP A 297 -4.37 2.37 -5.66
C ASP A 297 -3.55 2.84 -6.87
N ILE A 298 -4.12 2.78 -8.07
CA ILE A 298 -3.48 3.32 -9.28
C ILE A 298 -3.27 4.83 -9.13
N LEU A 299 -4.30 5.58 -8.75
CA LEU A 299 -4.20 7.03 -8.57
C LEU A 299 -3.17 7.40 -7.49
N LYS A 300 -3.23 6.77 -6.31
CA LYS A 300 -2.41 7.12 -5.15
C LYS A 300 -0.98 6.59 -5.23
N LYS A 301 -0.75 5.39 -5.74
CA LYS A 301 0.59 4.76 -5.74
C LYS A 301 1.33 5.00 -7.06
N VAL A 302 0.63 5.01 -8.19
CA VAL A 302 1.25 5.20 -9.50
C VAL A 302 1.32 6.69 -9.86
N ILE A 303 0.17 7.37 -9.88
CA ILE A 303 0.07 8.75 -10.42
C ILE A 303 0.46 9.82 -9.39
N ARG A 304 0.02 9.67 -8.14
CA ARG A 304 0.17 10.66 -7.05
C ARG A 304 1.04 10.18 -5.88
N GLY A 305 1.79 9.10 -6.07
CA GLY A 305 2.67 8.53 -5.03
C GLY A 305 3.77 9.48 -4.59
#